data_AF-A0A7X7LPV2-F1
#
_entry.id   AF-A0A7X7LPV2-F1
#
_cell.length_a   1.000
_cell.length_b   1.000
_cell.length_c   1.000
_cell.angle_alpha   90.00
_cell.angle_beta   90.00
_cell.angle_gamma   90.00
#
_symmetry.space_group_name_H-M   'P 1'
#
loop_
_entity.id
_entity.type
_entity.pdbx_description
1 polymer ?
#
loop_
_entity_poly.entity_id
_entity_poly.type
_entity_poly.pdbx_seq_one_letter_code
_entity_poly.pdbx_strand_id
1 'polypeptide(L)' 'MTCKNRIETARNILNNAASINISKELLLKISQKLDEYIVEYYRYEESI' A
#
# COMPACT_ATOMS: atom_id res chain seq x y z
N MET A 1 -3.80 -14.95 -1.34
CA MET A 1 -3.54 -13.78 -0.48
C MET A 1 -4.74 -12.84 -0.61
N THR A 2 -5.41 -12.46 0.46
CA THR A 2 -6.59 -11.56 0.40
C THR A 2 -6.15 -10.13 0.06
N CYS A 3 -7.05 -9.30 -0.50
CA CYS A 3 -6.77 -7.87 -0.74
C CYS A 3 -6.32 -7.16 0.55
N LYS A 4 -6.95 -7.50 1.68
CA LYS A 4 -6.54 -7.03 3.01
C LYS A 4 -5.07 -7.36 3.33
N ASN A 5 -4.61 -8.58 3.06
CA ASN A 5 -3.21 -8.94 3.30
C ASN A 5 -2.23 -8.13 2.43
N ARG A 6 -2.60 -7.81 1.18
CA ARG A 6 -1.78 -6.97 0.28
C ARG A 6 -1.64 -5.55 0.83
N ILE A 7 -2.72 -4.99 1.36
CA ILE A 7 -2.72 -3.68 2.03
C ILE A 7 -1.82 -3.71 3.26
N GLU A 8 -1.96 -4.71 4.14
CA GLU A 8 -1.12 -4.83 5.35
C GLU A 8 0.37 -4.92 5.00
N THR A 9 0.74 -5.75 4.01
CA THR A 9 2.13 -5.87 3.57
C THR A 9 2.66 -4.55 3.02
N ALA A 10 1.92 -3.88 2.13
CA ALA A 10 2.35 -2.61 1.55
C ALA A 10 2.46 -1.49 2.62
N ARG A 11 1.55 -1.45 3.59
CA ARG A 11 1.61 -0.49 4.72
C ARG A 11 2.86 -0.70 5.56
N ASN A 12 3.21 -1.94 5.88
CA ASN A 12 4.41 -2.24 6.64
C ASN A 12 5.69 -1.84 5.88
N ILE A 13 5.73 -2.09 4.57
CA ILE A 13 6.84 -1.65 3.71
C ILE A 13 6.95 -0.13 3.72
N LEU A 14 5.83 0.59 3.58
CA LEU A 14 5.80 2.06 3.59
C LEU A 14 6.31 2.62 4.92
N ASN A 15 5.84 2.09 6.05
CA ASN A 15 6.26 2.51 7.38
C ASN A 15 7.76 2.29 7.59
N ASN A 16 8.29 1.14 7.15
CA ASN A 16 9.71 0.86 7.23
C ASN A 16 10.52 1.75 6.28
N ALA A 17 10.01 2.03 5.08
CA ALA A 17 10.66 2.93 4.13
C ALA A 17 10.70 4.38 4.63
N ALA A 18 9.66 4.82 5.35
CA ALA A 18 9.60 6.15 5.97
C ALA A 18 10.54 6.30 7.16
N SER A 19 10.87 5.20 7.86
CA SER A 19 11.77 5.21 9.02
C SER A 19 13.24 5.09 8.65
N ILE A 20 13.57 4.76 7.40
CA ILE A 20 14.93 4.74 6.88
C ILE A 20 15.16 5.87 5.89
N ASN A 21 16.40 6.33 5.71
CA ASN A 21 16.78 7.46 4.85
C ASN A 21 16.67 7.13 3.34
N ILE A 22 15.50 6.69 2.90
CA ILE A 22 15.12 6.40 1.53
C ILE A 22 14.81 7.70 0.79
N SER A 23 14.94 7.70 -0.54
CA SER A 23 14.57 8.86 -1.36
C SER A 23 13.05 9.12 -1.31
N LYS A 24 12.68 10.40 -1.29
CA LYS A 24 11.26 10.82 -1.32
C LYS A 24 10.51 10.25 -2.52
N GLU A 25 11.19 10.10 -3.66
CA GLU A 25 10.62 9.52 -4.87
C GLU A 25 10.24 8.04 -4.68
N LEU A 26 11.11 7.25 -4.06
CA LEU A 26 10.82 5.85 -3.79
C LEU A 26 9.73 5.71 -2.72
N LEU A 27 9.75 6.55 -1.70
CA LEU A 27 8.67 6.60 -0.69
C LEU A 27 7.31 6.90 -1.33
N LEU A 28 7.27 7.86 -2.27
CA LEU A 28 6.06 8.20 -3.02
C LEU A 28 5.55 7.01 -3.85
N LYS A 29 6.43 6.30 -4.55
CA LYS A 29 6.07 5.11 -5.35
C LYS A 29 5.45 4.01 -4.48
N ILE A 30 5.98 3.79 -3.28
CA ILE A 30 5.43 2.81 -2.34
C ILE A 30 4.04 3.26 -1.85
N SER A 31 3.87 4.55 -1.53
CA SER A 31 2.56 5.11 -1.13
C SER A 31 1.51 4.92 -2.21
N GLN A 32 1.84 5.25 -3.47
CA GLN A 32 0.93 5.08 -4.61
C GLN A 32 0.50 3.62 -4.78
N LYS A 33 1.42 2.68 -4.53
CA LYS A 33 1.08 1.25 -4.63
C LYS A 33 0.14 0.78 -3.52
N LEU A 34 0.29 1.33 -2.32
CA LEU A 34 -0.65 1.10 -1.22
C LEU A 34 -2.05 1.65 -1.57
N ASP A 35 -2.11 2.86 -2.13
CA ASP A 35 -3.38 3.49 -2.56
C ASP A 35 -4.10 2.64 -3.60
N GLU A 36 -3.39 2.09 -4.59
CA GLU A 36 -3.96 1.15 -5.57
C GLU A 36 -4.63 -0.07 -4.89
N TYR A 37 -3.98 -0.66 -3.89
CA TYR A 37 -4.53 -1.82 -3.18
C TYR A 37 -5.75 -1.46 -2.32
N ILE A 38 -5.78 -0.26 -1.75
CA ILE A 38 -6.94 0.25 -1.00
C ILE A 38 -8.14 0.43 -1.94
N VAL A 39 -7.93 1.06 -3.11
CA VAL A 39 -8.99 1.24 -4.12
C VAL A 39 -9.49 -0.12 -4.63
N GLU A 40 -8.59 -1.07 -4.88
CA GLU A 40 -8.94 -2.44 -5.30
C GLU A 40 -9.80 -3.14 -4.24
N TYR A 41 -9.48 -2.98 -2.95
CA TYR A 41 -10.26 -3.55 -1.85
C TYR A 41 -11.67 -2.99 -1.80
N TYR A 42 -11.84 -1.67 -1.84
CA TYR A 42 -13.16 -1.05 -1.80
C TYR A 42 -14.01 -1.37 -3.03
N ARG A 43 -13.41 -1.37 -4.23
CA ARG A 43 -14.12 -1.79 -5.44
C ARG A 43 -14.60 -3.24 -5.35
N TYR A 44 -13.79 -4.11 -4.77
CA TYR A 44 -14.17 -5.50 -4.56
C TYR A 44 -15.33 -5.61 -3.54
N GLU A 45 -15.28 -4.89 -2.42
CA GLU A 45 -16.37 -4.90 -1.43
C GLU A 45 -17.66 -4.24 -1.93
N GLU A 46 -17.60 -3.21 -2.78
CA GLU A 46 -18.79 -2.63 -3.43
C GLU A 46 -19.41 -3.54 -4.50
N SER A 47 -18.68 -4.56 -4.97
CA SER A 47 -19.12 -5.51 -5.99
C SER A 47 -19.75 -6.78 -5.42
N ILE A 48 -19.83 -6.91 -4.09
CA ILE A 48 -20.39 -8.06 -3.36
C ILE A 48 -21.65 -7.62 -2.62
#